data_AF-A0A2I0HQ62-F1
#
_entry.id   AF-A0A2I0HQ62-F1
#
_cell.length_a   1.000
_cell.length_b   1.000
_cell.length_c   1.000
_cell.angle_alpha   90.00
_cell.angle_beta   90.00
_cell.angle_gamma   90.00
#
_symmetry.space_group_name_H-M   'P 1'
#
loop_
_entity.id
_entity.type
_entity.pdbx_description
1 polymer ?
#
loop_
_entity_poly.entity_id
_entity_poly.type
_entity_poly.pdbx_seq_one_letter_code
_entity_poly.pdbx_strand_id
1 'polypeptide(L)'
;MLKMINLEVLKISLPHYKDYRYSRGTIEVRLPIVYSNQICAHENGTTRIHPSLEGSPFAYSTDDHVFAAIGCSHLAVINNTDSILMGCKSRCRGHFSRYSDCSGHEGCCKMRISSPELQQFSVAFVKEDGSIARHKDCNYAFLAKKSWFRPKFTDLHELIMEGHVRGVLDWGIPGDSDLAVQLNRTCQVYTQRDPNTSCLKGYSDELALRRQSFYCRHGYAGNPYLGNGYQGQINYCTASLPYIHFSNFIMPPIAKIP
;
A
#
# COMPACT_ATOMS: atom_id res chain seq x y z
N MET A 1 -5.28 -5.65 14.68
CA MET A 1 -5.44 -6.40 13.41
C MET A 1 -6.62 -5.81 12.66
N LEU A 2 -6.42 -5.25 11.46
CA LEU A 2 -7.54 -4.90 10.58
C LEU A 2 -8.19 -6.21 10.13
N LYS A 3 -9.22 -6.67 10.85
CA LYS A 3 -9.86 -7.96 10.59
C LYS A 3 -10.39 -8.10 9.15
N MET A 4 -10.59 -7.01 8.42
CA MET A 4 -11.10 -7.01 7.04
C MET A 4 -10.09 -7.51 5.98
N ILE A 5 -8.79 -7.36 6.18
CA ILE A 5 -7.79 -7.66 5.11
C ILE A 5 -6.76 -8.74 5.50
N ASN A 6 -6.90 -9.34 6.69
CA ASN A 6 -5.99 -10.38 7.21
C ASN A 6 -4.49 -10.04 7.06
N LEU A 7 -4.14 -8.76 7.23
CA LEU A 7 -2.77 -8.28 7.19
C LEU A 7 -2.32 -7.76 8.56
N GLU A 8 -1.05 -8.00 8.88
CA GLU A 8 -0.41 -7.37 10.02
C GLU A 8 -0.14 -5.90 9.72
N VAL A 9 -0.67 -5.02 10.57
CA VAL A 9 -0.51 -3.57 10.46
C VAL A 9 0.72 -3.16 11.25
N LEU A 10 1.67 -2.49 10.58
CA LEU A 10 2.91 -2.00 11.17
C LEU A 10 2.80 -0.53 11.60
N LYS A 11 2.17 0.31 10.76
CA LYS A 11 2.04 1.74 11.00
C LYS A 11 0.81 2.29 10.28
N ILE A 12 0.15 3.26 10.89
CA ILE A 12 -0.96 4.00 10.29
C ILE A 12 -0.59 5.47 10.25
N SER A 13 -0.81 6.11 9.11
CA SER A 13 -0.59 7.55 8.92
C SER A 13 -1.90 8.18 8.46
N LEU A 14 -2.32 9.24 9.17
CA LEU A 14 -3.43 10.07 8.73
C LEU A 14 -3.02 10.90 7.51
N PRO A 15 -3.98 11.25 6.64
CA PRO A 15 -3.75 12.30 5.65
C PRO A 15 -3.23 13.55 6.36
N HIS A 16 -2.17 14.14 5.83
CA HIS A 16 -1.56 15.34 6.36
C HIS A 16 -1.20 16.27 5.20
N TYR A 17 -1.24 17.57 5.48
CA TYR A 17 -0.80 18.60 4.57
C TYR A 17 0.70 18.43 4.27
N LYS A 18 1.05 17.91 3.10
CA LYS A 18 2.46 17.78 2.67
C LYS A 18 2.82 18.62 1.45
N ASP A 19 1.86 18.88 0.58
CA ASP A 19 1.90 19.85 -0.51
C ASP A 19 0.47 19.91 -1.06
N TYR A 20 0.03 21.07 -1.55
CA TYR A 20 -1.36 21.43 -1.90
C TYR A 20 -2.17 20.44 -2.76
N ARG A 21 -1.56 19.35 -3.25
CA ARG A 21 -2.16 18.36 -4.15
C ARG A 21 -2.29 16.94 -3.59
N TYR A 22 -1.63 16.59 -2.48
CA TYR A 22 -1.55 15.19 -2.03
C TYR A 22 -1.65 15.02 -0.52
N SER A 23 -2.87 14.90 -0.02
CA SER A 23 -3.15 14.50 1.37
C SER A 23 -3.83 13.13 1.35
N ARG A 24 -3.04 12.05 1.34
CA ARG A 24 -3.52 10.67 1.39
C ARG A 24 -3.19 10.05 2.74
N GLY A 25 -4.09 9.21 3.25
CA GLY A 25 -3.82 8.37 4.40
C GLY A 25 -3.12 7.11 3.94
N THR A 26 -2.13 6.62 4.72
CA THR A 26 -1.41 5.39 4.40
C THR A 26 -1.36 4.41 5.55
N ILE A 27 -1.26 3.12 5.24
CA ILE A 27 -1.06 2.03 6.20
C ILE A 27 0.14 1.21 5.75
N GLU A 28 1.18 1.10 6.58
CA GLU A 28 2.26 0.14 6.37
C GLU A 28 1.83 -1.23 6.91
N VAL A 29 2.02 -2.26 6.09
CA VAL A 29 1.58 -3.65 6.36
C VAL A 29 2.68 -4.65 6.02
N ARG A 30 2.59 -5.88 6.55
CA ARG A 30 3.40 -7.01 6.05
C ARG A 30 2.71 -7.64 4.85
N LEU A 31 3.32 -7.53 3.66
CA LEU A 31 2.84 -8.21 2.44
C LEU A 31 3.65 -9.49 2.20
N PRO A 32 3.02 -10.53 1.64
CA PRO A 32 3.72 -11.78 1.36
C PRO A 32 4.72 -11.65 0.21
N ILE A 33 5.73 -12.53 0.24
CA ILE A 33 6.52 -12.89 -0.94
C ILE A 33 5.85 -14.09 -1.62
N VAL A 34 5.46 -13.90 -2.88
CA VAL A 34 4.89 -14.94 -3.75
C VAL A 34 6.03 -15.75 -4.35
N TYR A 35 5.84 -17.07 -4.50
CA TYR A 35 6.85 -17.96 -5.08
C TYR A 35 6.26 -18.88 -6.15
N SER A 36 7.11 -19.35 -7.07
CA SER A 36 6.70 -20.17 -8.22
C SER A 36 6.24 -21.57 -7.86
N ASN A 37 6.75 -22.15 -6.77
CA ASN A 37 6.44 -23.51 -6.36
C ASN A 37 6.51 -23.67 -4.84
N GLN A 38 5.70 -24.56 -4.29
CA GLN A 38 5.65 -24.85 -2.85
C GLN A 38 6.97 -25.35 -2.26
N ILE A 39 7.82 -26.00 -3.06
CA ILE A 39 9.18 -26.41 -2.65
C ILE A 39 10.07 -25.19 -2.37
N CYS A 40 9.73 -24.03 -2.93
CA CYS A 40 10.45 -22.77 -2.72
C CYS A 40 10.03 -22.03 -1.45
N ALA A 41 9.00 -22.52 -0.77
CA ALA A 41 8.60 -22.03 0.53
C ALA A 41 9.62 -22.45 1.57
N HIS A 42 10.08 -21.48 2.37
CA HIS A 42 11.04 -21.73 3.44
C HIS A 42 10.40 -22.40 4.68
N GLU A 43 9.09 -22.26 4.86
CA GLU A 43 8.31 -22.92 5.92
C GLU A 43 7.27 -23.87 5.30
N ASN A 44 6.59 -24.70 6.11
CA ASN A 44 5.35 -25.43 5.75
C ASN A 44 4.20 -24.45 5.41
N GLY A 45 4.47 -23.47 4.56
CA GLY A 45 3.60 -22.39 4.20
C GLY A 45 2.57 -22.85 3.19
N THR A 46 1.42 -22.22 3.19
CA THR A 46 0.49 -22.27 2.07
C THR A 46 0.97 -21.33 0.97
N THR A 47 0.56 -21.57 -0.28
CA THR A 47 0.77 -20.63 -1.39
C THR A 47 0.42 -19.22 -0.96
N ARG A 48 1.41 -18.33 -0.99
CA ARG A 48 1.22 -16.92 -0.62
C ARG A 48 0.83 -16.13 -1.85
N ILE A 49 -0.39 -15.58 -1.86
CA ILE A 49 -0.85 -14.62 -2.86
C ILE A 49 -1.00 -13.25 -2.21
N HIS A 50 -0.85 -12.18 -2.99
CA HIS A 50 -1.20 -10.86 -2.50
C HIS A 50 -2.71 -10.80 -2.21
N PRO A 51 -3.14 -10.26 -1.07
CA PRO A 51 -4.56 -10.23 -0.72
C PRO A 51 -5.34 -9.33 -1.68
N SER A 52 -6.58 -9.73 -1.98
CA SER A 52 -7.55 -8.84 -2.59
C SER A 52 -7.98 -7.77 -1.58
N LEU A 53 -7.95 -6.51 -2.00
CA LEU A 53 -8.45 -5.37 -1.25
C LEU A 53 -9.79 -4.87 -1.81
N GLU A 54 -10.39 -5.60 -2.76
CA GLU A 54 -11.71 -5.28 -3.32
C GLU A 54 -12.77 -5.29 -2.21
N GLY A 55 -13.73 -4.37 -2.30
CA GLY A 55 -14.73 -4.16 -1.24
C GLY A 55 -14.18 -3.53 0.04
N SER A 56 -12.87 -3.25 0.11
CA SER A 56 -12.26 -2.54 1.24
C SER A 56 -11.97 -1.07 0.90
N PRO A 57 -11.81 -0.21 1.92
CA PRO A 57 -11.40 1.18 1.72
C PRO A 57 -9.91 1.34 1.38
N PHE A 58 -9.19 0.23 1.17
CA PHE A 58 -7.75 0.20 0.93
C PHE A 58 -7.42 -0.06 -0.54
N ALA A 59 -6.30 0.48 -1.00
CA ALA A 59 -5.67 0.14 -2.29
C ALA A 59 -4.16 0.06 -2.11
N TYR A 60 -3.47 -0.70 -2.94
CA TYR A 60 -2.00 -0.71 -2.96
C TYR A 60 -1.47 0.65 -3.42
N SER A 61 -0.55 1.25 -2.66
CA SER A 61 -0.02 2.57 -2.98
C SER A 61 0.95 2.52 -4.16
N THR A 62 0.51 2.99 -5.32
CA THR A 62 1.32 3.00 -6.56
C THR A 62 2.53 3.92 -6.46
N ASP A 63 2.42 5.01 -5.70
CA ASP A 63 3.52 5.96 -5.50
C ASP A 63 4.54 5.52 -4.47
N ASP A 64 4.18 4.66 -3.53
CA ASP A 64 5.09 4.24 -2.48
C ASP A 64 5.66 2.84 -2.72
N HIS A 65 5.27 2.18 -3.81
CA HIS A 65 5.72 0.82 -4.11
C HIS A 65 6.72 0.69 -5.26
N VAL A 66 7.48 -0.39 -5.16
CA VAL A 66 8.24 -1.01 -6.22
C VAL A 66 7.90 -2.49 -6.21
N PHE A 67 7.56 -3.01 -7.38
CA PHE A 67 7.42 -4.43 -7.61
C PHE A 67 8.80 -5.00 -7.96
N ALA A 68 9.15 -6.13 -7.37
CA ALA A 68 10.40 -6.83 -7.67
C ALA A 68 10.15 -8.32 -7.91
N ALA A 69 10.97 -8.87 -8.78
CA ALA A 69 11.02 -10.30 -9.06
C ALA A 69 12.46 -10.80 -8.93
N ILE A 70 12.63 -11.94 -8.28
CA ILE A 70 13.91 -12.63 -8.10
C ILE A 70 13.78 -14.02 -8.73
N GLY A 71 14.78 -14.43 -9.50
CA GLY A 71 14.79 -15.72 -10.17
C GLY A 71 15.37 -15.64 -11.58
N CYS A 72 15.24 -16.72 -12.33
CA CYS A 72 15.83 -16.90 -13.66
C CYS A 72 14.72 -17.04 -14.71
N SER A 73 13.74 -16.14 -14.72
CA SER A 73 12.54 -16.27 -15.55
C SER A 73 11.92 -14.93 -15.91
N HIS A 74 10.93 -14.96 -16.81
CA HIS A 74 10.06 -13.83 -17.07
C HIS A 74 8.90 -13.88 -16.09
N LEU A 75 8.48 -12.73 -15.59
CA LEU A 75 7.37 -12.65 -14.68
C LEU A 75 6.36 -11.64 -15.22
N ALA A 76 5.09 -12.01 -15.23
CA ALA A 76 4.00 -11.11 -15.59
C ALA A 76 3.20 -10.73 -14.34
N VAL A 77 2.94 -9.43 -14.17
CA VAL A 77 1.99 -8.90 -13.20
C VAL A 77 0.68 -8.70 -13.94
N ILE A 78 -0.38 -9.34 -13.45
CA ILE A 78 -1.69 -9.40 -14.10
C ILE A 78 -2.69 -8.70 -13.17
N ASN A 79 -3.55 -7.84 -13.72
CA ASN A 79 -4.64 -7.25 -12.94
C ASN A 79 -5.83 -8.22 -12.79
N ASN A 80 -6.88 -7.76 -12.13
CA ASN A 80 -8.13 -8.49 -11.96
C ASN A 80 -8.92 -8.75 -13.26
N THR A 81 -8.62 -8.06 -14.36
CA THR A 81 -9.26 -8.29 -15.68
C THR A 81 -8.45 -9.22 -16.59
N ASP A 82 -7.54 -10.02 -16.02
CA ASP A 82 -6.59 -10.88 -16.74
C ASP A 82 -5.70 -10.14 -17.76
N SER A 83 -5.61 -8.81 -17.66
CA SER A 83 -4.73 -8.01 -18.50
C SER A 83 -3.36 -7.88 -17.86
N ILE A 84 -2.32 -8.03 -18.68
CA ILE A 84 -0.94 -7.85 -18.24
C ILE A 84 -0.73 -6.36 -17.96
N LEU A 85 -0.57 -6.01 -16.69
CA LEU A 85 -0.20 -4.65 -16.30
C LEU A 85 1.24 -4.36 -16.71
N MET A 86 2.16 -5.29 -16.40
CA MET A 86 3.60 -5.17 -16.66
C MET A 86 4.31 -6.52 -16.61
N GLY A 87 5.52 -6.58 -17.20
CA GLY A 87 6.37 -7.77 -17.19
C GLY A 87 7.81 -7.49 -16.73
N CYS A 88 8.34 -8.36 -15.86
CA CYS A 88 9.66 -8.26 -15.25
C CYS A 88 10.53 -9.39 -15.79
N LYS A 89 11.54 -9.06 -16.59
CA LYS A 89 12.50 -10.02 -17.13
C LYS A 89 13.82 -9.89 -16.40
N SER A 90 14.38 -11.01 -15.98
CA SER A 90 15.74 -11.09 -15.42
C SER A 90 16.55 -12.16 -16.15
N ARG A 91 17.88 -12.00 -16.18
CA ARG A 91 18.82 -12.96 -16.79
C ARG A 91 19.78 -13.52 -15.75
N CYS A 92 20.15 -14.79 -15.88
CA CYS A 92 21.10 -15.44 -14.99
C CYS A 92 21.98 -16.48 -15.70
N ARG A 93 23.08 -16.92 -15.06
CA ARG A 93 23.98 -17.98 -15.54
C ARG A 93 23.76 -19.30 -14.76
N GLY A 94 22.50 -19.67 -14.56
CA GLY A 94 22.09 -20.88 -13.83
C GLY A 94 21.42 -20.62 -12.48
N HIS A 95 21.88 -19.61 -11.72
CA HIS A 95 21.27 -19.17 -10.46
C HIS A 95 21.24 -17.64 -10.37
N PHE A 96 20.31 -17.10 -9.58
CA PHE A 96 20.30 -15.67 -9.23
C PHE A 96 21.41 -15.37 -8.22
N SER A 97 21.97 -14.16 -8.29
CA SER A 97 23.03 -13.75 -7.37
C SER A 97 22.47 -13.54 -5.97
N ARG A 98 23.27 -13.83 -4.94
CA ARG A 98 22.93 -13.50 -3.55
C ARG A 98 22.77 -11.99 -3.33
N TYR A 99 23.51 -11.20 -4.10
CA TYR A 99 23.46 -9.74 -4.09
C TYR A 99 23.21 -9.23 -5.50
N SER A 100 22.25 -8.33 -5.67
CA SER A 100 21.92 -7.75 -6.98
C SER A 100 21.40 -6.34 -6.78
N ASP A 101 21.69 -5.42 -7.70
CA ASP A 101 21.05 -4.10 -7.70
C ASP A 101 19.61 -4.12 -8.29
N CYS A 102 19.14 -5.32 -8.64
CA CYS A 102 17.88 -5.61 -9.32
C CYS A 102 17.66 -4.72 -10.56
N SER A 103 18.72 -4.51 -11.34
CA SER A 103 18.70 -3.79 -12.62
C SER A 103 18.18 -4.64 -13.79
N GLY A 104 17.83 -5.91 -13.57
CA GLY A 104 17.45 -6.87 -14.61
C GLY A 104 18.56 -7.87 -14.96
N HIS A 105 19.77 -7.62 -14.46
CA HIS A 105 20.90 -8.54 -14.52
C HIS A 105 20.99 -9.35 -13.22
N GLU A 106 21.65 -10.51 -13.25
CA GLU A 106 21.92 -11.33 -12.06
C GLU A 106 20.69 -11.93 -11.37
N GLY A 107 19.61 -12.14 -12.12
CA GLY A 107 18.41 -12.83 -11.64
C GLY A 107 17.53 -12.00 -10.72
N CYS A 108 17.58 -10.67 -10.82
CA CYS A 108 16.59 -9.80 -10.16
C CYS A 108 16.19 -8.62 -11.06
N CYS A 109 14.91 -8.26 -11.05
CA CYS A 109 14.40 -7.08 -11.73
C CYS A 109 13.39 -6.33 -10.85
N LYS A 110 13.26 -5.02 -11.05
CA LYS A 110 12.32 -4.17 -10.32
C LYS A 110 11.63 -3.18 -11.25
N MET A 111 10.40 -2.79 -10.92
CA MET A 111 9.58 -1.87 -11.70
C MET A 111 8.59 -1.10 -10.83
N ARG A 112 8.01 -0.05 -11.42
CA ARG A 112 6.96 0.75 -10.79
C ARG A 112 5.61 0.36 -11.37
N ILE A 113 4.66 -0.03 -10.54
CA ILE A 113 3.29 -0.30 -10.99
C ILE A 113 2.55 1.03 -11.11
N SER A 114 2.28 1.42 -12.35
CA SER A 114 1.48 2.59 -12.68
C SER A 114 0.09 2.15 -13.10
N SER A 115 -0.80 1.93 -12.13
CA SER A 115 -2.21 1.68 -12.36
C SER A 115 -3.01 2.54 -11.39
N PRO A 116 -3.88 3.44 -11.87
CA PRO A 116 -4.85 4.07 -10.97
C PRO A 116 -5.73 2.94 -10.42
N GLU A 117 -5.79 2.78 -9.10
CA GLU A 117 -6.64 1.79 -8.39
C GLU A 117 -6.18 0.32 -8.40
N LEU A 118 -4.95 0.04 -7.97
CA LEU A 118 -4.56 -1.35 -7.73
C LEU A 118 -5.17 -1.86 -6.40
N GLN A 119 -6.36 -2.49 -6.45
CA GLN A 119 -6.95 -3.21 -5.29
C GLN A 119 -6.70 -4.71 -5.33
N GLN A 120 -6.42 -5.26 -6.51
CA GLN A 120 -6.15 -6.67 -6.71
C GLN A 120 -5.19 -6.85 -7.88
N PHE A 121 -4.25 -7.76 -7.72
CA PHE A 121 -3.37 -8.22 -8.78
C PHE A 121 -2.88 -9.63 -8.46
N SER A 122 -2.47 -10.33 -9.51
CA SER A 122 -1.84 -11.63 -9.42
C SER A 122 -0.48 -11.62 -10.12
N VAL A 123 0.31 -12.66 -9.85
CA VAL A 123 1.65 -12.81 -10.41
C VAL A 123 1.72 -14.16 -11.10
N ALA A 124 2.17 -14.14 -12.36
CA ALA A 124 2.42 -15.33 -13.15
C ALA A 124 3.92 -15.46 -13.46
N PHE A 125 4.48 -16.63 -13.17
CA PHE A 125 5.86 -16.98 -13.50
C PHE A 125 5.90 -17.71 -14.85
N VAL A 126 6.54 -17.11 -15.86
CA VAL A 126 6.54 -17.56 -17.26
C VAL A 126 7.98 -17.82 -17.72
N LYS A 127 8.23 -18.93 -18.42
CA LYS A 127 9.54 -19.20 -19.02
C LYS A 127 9.73 -18.44 -20.34
N GLU A 128 10.98 -18.37 -20.81
CA GLU A 128 11.30 -17.75 -22.11
C GLU A 128 10.60 -18.42 -23.30
N ASP A 129 10.30 -19.72 -23.21
CA ASP A 129 9.58 -20.50 -24.23
C ASP A 129 8.04 -20.42 -24.08
N GLY A 130 7.54 -19.57 -23.17
CA GLY A 130 6.11 -19.42 -22.87
C GLY A 130 5.52 -20.54 -22.01
N SER A 131 6.30 -21.56 -21.63
CA SER A 131 5.84 -22.62 -20.73
C SER A 131 5.88 -22.18 -19.25
N ILE A 132 5.11 -22.87 -18.40
CA ILE A 132 5.12 -22.62 -16.95
C ILE A 132 6.43 -23.15 -16.35
N ALA A 133 7.01 -22.42 -15.39
CA ALA A 133 8.23 -22.81 -14.69
C ALA A 133 8.13 -24.26 -14.15
N ARG A 134 9.12 -25.14 -14.45
CA ARG A 134 9.14 -26.52 -13.93
C ARG A 134 9.68 -26.53 -12.49
N HIS A 135 9.37 -27.59 -11.75
CA HIS A 135 9.44 -27.72 -10.28
C HIS A 135 10.82 -27.53 -9.60
N LYS A 136 11.89 -27.16 -10.32
CA LYS A 136 13.23 -26.98 -9.75
C LYS A 136 13.72 -25.53 -9.69
N ASP A 137 13.06 -24.59 -10.39
CA ASP A 137 13.50 -23.20 -10.44
C ASP A 137 12.64 -22.32 -9.53
N CYS A 138 13.20 -21.93 -8.40
CA CYS A 138 12.54 -21.03 -7.45
C CYS A 138 12.62 -19.59 -7.93
N ASN A 139 11.45 -19.02 -8.20
CA ASN A 139 11.26 -17.62 -8.53
C ASN A 139 10.36 -17.00 -7.48
N TYR A 140 10.60 -15.74 -7.17
CA TYR A 140 9.94 -14.98 -6.13
C TYR A 140 9.47 -13.65 -6.68
N ALA A 141 8.37 -13.14 -6.15
CA ALA A 141 7.83 -11.84 -6.50
C ALA A 141 7.19 -11.18 -5.30
N PHE A 142 7.31 -9.87 -5.21
CA PHE A 142 6.71 -9.12 -4.13
C PHE A 142 6.54 -7.64 -4.49
N LEU A 143 5.57 -7.03 -3.83
CA LEU A 143 5.32 -5.60 -3.86
C LEU A 143 5.76 -4.99 -2.52
N ALA A 144 6.75 -4.10 -2.55
CA ALA A 144 7.34 -3.52 -1.35
C ALA A 144 7.47 -2.00 -1.43
N LYS A 145 7.53 -1.37 -0.25
CA LYS A 145 7.76 0.05 -0.05
C LYS A 145 9.09 0.46 -0.68
N LYS A 146 9.13 1.56 -1.43
CA LYS A 146 10.34 2.10 -2.09
C LYS A 146 11.55 2.21 -1.15
N SER A 147 11.33 2.70 0.06
CA SER A 147 12.39 2.86 1.07
C SER A 147 12.92 1.53 1.60
N TRP A 148 12.14 0.46 1.49
CA TRP A 148 12.58 -0.89 1.88
C TRP A 148 13.68 -1.40 0.94
N PHE A 149 13.80 -0.86 -0.27
CA PHE A 149 14.89 -1.16 -1.22
C PHE A 149 16.15 -0.29 -1.04
N ARG A 150 16.21 0.62 -0.05
CA ARG A 150 17.37 1.51 0.16
C ARG A 150 17.98 1.33 1.56
N PRO A 151 19.33 1.28 1.75
CA PRO A 151 20.41 1.43 0.76
C PRO A 151 21.25 0.14 0.57
N LYS A 152 21.41 -0.26 -0.70
CA LYS A 152 22.14 -1.46 -1.20
C LYS A 152 21.52 -2.78 -0.77
N PHE A 153 20.75 -3.35 -1.69
CA PHE A 153 20.20 -4.71 -1.67
C PHE A 153 20.93 -5.65 -0.72
N THR A 154 20.23 -5.89 0.38
CA THR A 154 20.43 -6.97 1.33
C THR A 154 20.46 -8.30 0.60
N ASP A 155 21.11 -9.27 1.23
CA ASP A 155 21.13 -10.65 0.82
C ASP A 155 19.73 -11.11 0.35
N LEU A 156 19.59 -11.41 -0.94
CA LEU A 156 18.32 -11.83 -1.53
C LEU A 156 17.80 -13.12 -0.87
N HIS A 157 18.69 -13.97 -0.36
CA HIS A 157 18.29 -15.20 0.34
C HIS A 157 17.71 -14.87 1.71
N GLU A 158 18.36 -13.98 2.48
CA GLU A 158 17.84 -13.51 3.77
C GLU A 158 16.46 -12.90 3.61
N LEU A 159 16.30 -12.06 2.58
CA LEU A 159 15.03 -11.45 2.21
C LEU A 159 13.95 -12.50 1.92
N ILE A 160 14.27 -13.53 1.13
CA ILE A 160 13.34 -14.63 0.83
C ILE A 160 12.99 -15.41 2.10
N MET A 161 13.94 -15.62 3.01
CA MET A 161 13.72 -16.34 4.27
C MET A 161 12.76 -15.59 5.21
N GLU A 162 12.71 -14.25 5.18
CA GLU A 162 11.69 -13.48 5.93
C GLU A 162 10.26 -13.78 5.43
N GLY A 163 10.12 -14.11 4.15
CA GLY A 163 8.87 -14.48 3.49
C GLY A 163 7.82 -13.36 3.39
N HIS A 164 8.10 -12.18 3.94
CA HIS A 164 7.24 -11.01 3.90
C HIS A 164 8.08 -9.75 3.69
N VAL A 165 7.44 -8.71 3.17
CA VAL A 165 8.04 -7.40 2.92
C VAL A 165 7.17 -6.29 3.49
N ARG A 166 7.74 -5.10 3.68
CA ARG A 166 6.96 -3.93 4.08
C ARG A 166 6.20 -3.37 2.87
N GLY A 167 4.87 -3.44 2.91
CA GLY A 167 3.97 -2.79 1.98
C GLY A 167 3.39 -1.49 2.53
N VAL A 168 2.63 -0.79 1.68
CA VAL A 168 1.96 0.49 1.94
C VAL A 168 0.61 0.49 1.23
N LEU A 169 -0.47 0.63 1.96
CA LEU A 169 -1.80 0.77 1.39
C LEU A 169 -2.22 2.24 1.50
N ASP A 170 -2.77 2.78 0.43
CA ASP A 170 -3.52 4.03 0.49
C ASP A 170 -4.91 3.74 1.07
N TRP A 171 -5.43 4.66 1.88
CA TRP A 171 -6.77 4.56 2.43
C TRP A 171 -7.52 5.89 2.36
N GLY A 172 -8.84 5.76 2.22
CA GLY A 172 -9.80 6.86 2.30
C GLY A 172 -11.17 6.30 2.62
N ILE A 173 -12.09 7.16 3.04
CA ILE A 173 -13.46 6.72 3.35
C ILE A 173 -14.34 6.82 2.10
N PRO A 174 -15.26 5.88 1.85
CA PRO A 174 -16.22 6.00 0.75
C PRO A 174 -17.01 7.31 0.87
N GLY A 175 -17.15 8.03 -0.24
CA GLY A 175 -17.76 9.36 -0.24
C GLY A 175 -19.23 9.39 0.15
N ASP A 176 -19.91 8.26 0.06
CA ASP A 176 -21.31 8.01 0.44
C ASP A 176 -21.48 7.46 1.86
N SER A 177 -20.39 7.16 2.58
CA SER A 177 -20.46 6.73 3.97
C SER A 177 -21.01 7.84 4.88
N ASP A 178 -21.73 7.47 5.94
CA ASP A 178 -22.24 8.42 6.95
C ASP A 178 -21.14 9.32 7.51
N LEU A 179 -19.95 8.74 7.72
CA LEU A 179 -18.76 9.46 8.18
C LEU A 179 -18.32 10.53 7.18
N ALA A 180 -18.30 10.20 5.88
CA ALA A 180 -17.98 11.18 4.84
C ALA A 180 -19.05 12.26 4.73
N VAL A 181 -20.34 11.92 4.83
CA VAL A 181 -21.44 12.90 4.82
C VAL A 181 -21.30 13.88 5.98
N GLN A 182 -20.98 13.40 7.18
CA GLN A 182 -20.77 14.26 8.35
C GLN A 182 -19.53 15.15 8.19
N LEU A 183 -18.41 14.59 7.75
CA LEU A 183 -17.17 15.34 7.53
C LEU A 183 -17.29 16.37 6.40
N ASN A 184 -18.09 16.11 5.37
CA ASN A 184 -18.35 17.11 4.32
C ASN A 184 -19.18 18.30 4.82
N ARG A 185 -19.85 18.21 5.97
CA ARG A 185 -20.56 19.34 6.61
C ARG A 185 -19.64 20.18 7.49
N THR A 186 -18.56 19.59 8.04
CA THR A 186 -17.69 20.24 9.02
C THR A 186 -16.30 20.60 8.49
N CYS A 187 -15.80 19.87 7.50
CA CYS A 187 -14.53 20.11 6.83
C CYS A 187 -14.76 20.79 5.47
N GLN A 188 -13.89 21.72 5.11
CA GLN A 188 -14.02 22.48 3.86
C GLN A 188 -13.08 21.98 2.77
N VAL A 189 -13.42 22.24 1.51
CA VAL A 189 -12.49 22.01 0.39
C VAL A 189 -11.36 23.03 0.48
N TYR A 190 -10.12 22.62 0.21
CA TYR A 190 -8.94 23.50 0.28
C TYR A 190 -9.11 24.85 -0.46
N THR A 191 -9.87 24.88 -1.57
CA THR A 191 -10.12 26.11 -2.36
C THR A 191 -11.03 27.12 -1.65
N GLN A 192 -11.76 26.70 -0.62
CA GLN A 192 -12.62 27.57 0.18
C GLN A 192 -11.77 28.30 1.22
N ARG A 193 -11.74 29.63 1.11
CA ARG A 193 -10.89 30.52 1.91
C ARG A 193 -11.49 30.89 3.27
N ASP A 194 -12.16 29.96 3.96
CA ASP A 194 -12.58 30.24 5.33
C ASP A 194 -11.36 30.17 6.26
N PRO A 195 -10.91 31.27 6.88
CA PRO A 195 -9.77 31.24 7.78
C PRO A 195 -10.07 30.49 9.09
N ASN A 196 -11.34 30.26 9.44
CA ASN A 196 -11.73 29.68 10.73
C ASN A 196 -11.91 28.15 10.70
N THR A 197 -11.77 27.51 9.52
CA THR A 197 -11.88 26.06 9.45
C THR A 197 -10.62 25.36 9.98
N SER A 198 -10.82 24.39 10.86
CA SER A 198 -9.77 23.53 11.44
C SER A 198 -9.50 22.27 10.62
N CYS A 199 -10.39 21.92 9.68
CA CYS A 199 -10.33 20.69 8.90
C CYS A 199 -10.57 20.92 7.42
N LEU A 200 -9.83 20.18 6.61
CA LEU A 200 -9.85 20.26 5.17
C LEU A 200 -10.11 18.89 4.55
N LYS A 201 -10.87 18.89 3.47
CA LYS A 201 -11.03 17.77 2.55
C LYS A 201 -9.86 17.75 1.56
N GLY A 202 -9.19 16.61 1.46
CA GLY A 202 -8.16 16.37 0.47
C GLY A 202 -8.74 16.36 -0.94
N TYR A 203 -8.03 17.02 -1.85
CA TYR A 203 -8.24 16.85 -3.28
C TYR A 203 -7.43 15.63 -3.70
N SER A 204 -8.08 14.58 -4.18
CA SER A 204 -7.35 13.55 -4.92
C SER A 204 -8.21 13.05 -6.05
N ASP A 205 -7.90 13.52 -7.26
CA ASP A 205 -8.34 12.87 -8.50
C ASP A 205 -7.79 11.43 -8.59
N GLU A 206 -6.81 11.08 -7.76
CA GLU A 206 -6.13 9.76 -7.70
C GLU A 206 -6.69 8.76 -6.68
N LEU A 207 -7.60 9.17 -5.77
CA LEU A 207 -8.43 8.22 -5.00
C LEU A 207 -9.75 7.92 -5.73
N ALA A 208 -9.68 7.82 -7.05
CA ALA A 208 -10.05 6.62 -7.75
C ALA A 208 -10.81 5.59 -6.83
N LEU A 209 -12.13 5.44 -7.09
CA LEU A 209 -13.25 4.97 -6.23
C LEU A 209 -14.02 6.00 -5.36
N ARG A 210 -14.01 7.30 -5.68
CA ARG A 210 -14.73 8.36 -4.90
C ARG A 210 -14.38 8.39 -3.41
N ARG A 211 -13.20 7.86 -3.05
CA ARG A 211 -12.73 7.87 -1.66
C ARG A 211 -12.30 9.27 -1.30
N GLN A 212 -12.61 9.65 -0.06
CA GLN A 212 -12.36 10.98 0.46
C GLN A 212 -11.36 10.91 1.60
N SER A 213 -10.44 11.86 1.61
CA SER A 213 -9.52 12.08 2.71
C SER A 213 -9.82 13.40 3.41
N PHE A 214 -9.58 13.44 4.70
CA PHE A 214 -9.77 14.60 5.56
C PHE A 214 -8.54 14.75 6.44
N TYR A 215 -8.09 15.99 6.64
CA TYR A 215 -6.90 16.29 7.44
C TYR A 215 -7.10 17.60 8.21
N CYS A 216 -6.41 17.73 9.34
CA CYS A 216 -6.39 18.99 10.06
C CYS A 216 -5.59 20.03 9.27
N ARG A 217 -6.13 21.24 9.20
CA ARG A 217 -5.47 22.39 8.56
C ARG A 217 -4.14 22.68 9.25
N HIS A 218 -3.19 23.25 8.50
CA HIS A 218 -1.96 23.78 9.09
C HIS A 218 -2.26 24.72 10.27
N GLY A 219 -1.60 24.51 11.41
CA GLY A 219 -1.90 25.19 12.69
C GLY A 219 -2.89 24.45 13.59
N TYR A 220 -3.43 23.31 13.14
CA TYR A 220 -4.29 22.42 13.92
C TYR A 220 -3.68 21.02 13.99
N ALA A 221 -3.89 20.34 15.11
CA ALA A 221 -3.50 18.96 15.36
C ALA A 221 -4.70 18.14 15.86
N GLY A 222 -4.69 16.84 15.55
CA GLY A 222 -5.72 15.91 15.96
C GLY A 222 -6.03 14.87 14.89
N ASN A 223 -7.25 14.34 14.93
CA ASN A 223 -7.75 13.35 14.00
C ASN A 223 -9.15 13.79 13.54
N PRO A 224 -9.31 14.29 12.30
CA PRO A 224 -10.60 14.80 11.84
C PRO A 224 -11.67 13.70 11.84
N TYR A 225 -11.30 12.43 11.72
CA TYR A 225 -12.23 11.31 11.66
C TYR A 225 -12.82 10.91 13.02
N LEU A 226 -12.42 11.57 14.11
CA LEU A 226 -12.96 11.35 15.44
C LEU A 226 -13.95 12.45 15.83
N GLY A 227 -14.97 12.06 16.59
CA GLY A 227 -15.87 13.00 17.23
C GLY A 227 -15.28 13.57 18.52
N ASN A 228 -15.59 14.83 18.82
CA ASN A 228 -15.43 15.31 20.19
C ASN A 228 -16.49 14.56 21.04
N GLY A 229 -16.07 13.68 21.95
CA GLY A 229 -16.98 12.81 22.73
C GLY A 229 -18.06 13.53 23.57
N TYR A 230 -18.14 14.86 23.48
CA TYR A 230 -19.05 15.74 24.21
C TYR A 230 -20.19 16.32 23.37
N GLN A 231 -20.10 16.39 22.03
CA GLN A 231 -21.11 17.10 21.21
C GLN A 231 -21.59 16.34 19.96
N GLY A 232 -21.12 15.11 19.73
CA GLY A 232 -21.52 14.35 18.54
C GLY A 232 -21.06 14.98 17.23
N GLN A 233 -20.19 15.99 17.27
CA GLN A 233 -19.59 16.59 16.08
C GLN A 233 -18.30 15.85 15.73
N ILE A 234 -18.23 15.36 14.48
CA ILE A 234 -17.02 14.79 13.88
C ILE A 234 -16.17 15.93 13.31
N ASN A 235 -14.87 15.90 13.62
CA ASN A 235 -13.80 16.86 13.29
C ASN A 235 -13.02 17.23 14.56
N TYR A 236 -12.28 16.27 15.12
CA TYR A 236 -11.35 16.55 16.22
C TYR A 236 -10.04 17.14 15.67
N CYS A 237 -10.09 18.40 15.25
CA CYS A 237 -8.92 19.21 14.92
C CYS A 237 -8.86 20.43 15.85
N THR A 238 -7.89 20.41 16.77
CA THR A 238 -7.69 21.46 17.77
C THR A 238 -6.50 22.32 17.40
N ALA A 239 -6.55 23.62 17.70
CA ALA A 239 -5.40 24.50 17.46
C ALA A 239 -4.19 23.94 18.22
N SER A 240 -3.10 23.66 17.51
CA SER A 240 -1.91 23.11 18.15
C SER A 240 -1.30 24.19 19.04
N LEU A 241 -1.34 23.99 20.36
CA LEU A 241 -0.33 24.58 21.23
C LEU A 241 1.03 23.97 20.84
N PRO A 242 2.16 24.69 20.96
CA PRO A 242 3.45 24.27 20.40
C PRO A 242 4.03 22.93 20.93
N TYR A 243 3.34 22.20 21.82
CA TYR A 243 3.89 21.03 22.52
C TYR A 243 2.88 19.91 22.83
N ILE A 244 2.04 19.48 21.88
CA ILE A 244 1.26 18.24 22.08
C ILE A 244 1.51 17.24 20.95
N HIS A 245 2.35 16.25 21.24
CA HIS A 245 2.46 15.01 20.47
C HIS A 245 1.35 14.05 20.92
N PHE A 246 0.34 13.82 20.07
CA PHE A 246 -0.64 12.76 20.31
C PHE A 246 -0.03 11.41 19.91
N SER A 247 0.21 10.54 20.90
CA SER A 247 0.84 9.22 20.74
C SER A 247 -0.14 8.04 20.68
N ASN A 248 -1.45 8.27 20.81
CA ASN A 248 -2.46 7.21 20.76
C ASN A 248 -3.43 7.42 19.59
N PHE A 249 -3.14 6.77 18.46
CA PHE A 249 -4.03 6.74 17.29
C PHE A 249 -4.96 5.53 17.36
N ILE A 250 -6.26 5.80 17.45
CA ILE A 250 -7.31 4.82 17.17
C ILE A 250 -7.76 5.10 15.74
N MET A 251 -7.71 4.08 14.87
CA MET A 251 -8.33 4.19 13.56
C MET A 251 -9.80 4.59 13.74
N PRO A 252 -10.35 5.48 12.90
CA PRO A 252 -11.81 5.58 12.82
C PRO A 252 -12.38 4.17 12.57
N PRO A 253 -13.63 3.87 12.95
CA PRO A 253 -14.24 2.56 12.76
C PRO A 253 -14.46 2.27 11.27
N ILE A 254 -13.38 2.11 10.52
CA ILE A 254 -13.32 1.66 9.12
C ILE A 254 -13.79 0.21 9.07
N ALA A 255 -13.62 -0.55 10.16
CA ALA A 255 -14.09 -1.92 10.34
C ALA A 255 -15.63 -2.07 10.47
N LYS A 256 -16.40 -0.99 10.33
CA LYS A 256 -17.88 -0.99 10.31
C LYS A 256 -18.48 -0.38 9.04
N ILE A 257 -17.65 -0.05 8.05
CA ILE A 257 -18.15 0.41 6.76
C ILE A 257 -18.55 -0.86 6.00
N PRO A 258 -19.86 -1.08 5.74
CA PRO A 258 -20.34 -2.26 5.04
C PRO A 258 -19.82 -2.34 3.60
#